data_AF-P95879-F1
#
_entry.id   AF-P95879-F1
#
_cell.length_a   1.000
_cell.length_b   1.000
_cell.length_c   1.000
_cell.angle_alpha   90.00
_cell.angle_beta   90.00
_cell.angle_gamma   90.00
#
_symmetry.space_group_name_H-M   'P 1'
#
loop_
_entity.id
_entity.type
_entity.pdbx_description
1 polymer ?
#
loop_
_entity_poly.entity_id
_entity_poly.type
_entity_poly.pdbx_seq_one_letter_code
_entity_poly.pdbx_strand_id
1 'polypeptide(L)'
;MLSYQMMRSKLIGSKEALDNFQFVTINGKVIFNEKDKVVRIARVYSQVVKSAIKPLFDGKSVDELTKEFYNVLPNYVYLETALKQAKTIVEGLLEREEERGEIIHARIRKFWFGSRGNKSDRGNRNMKFRVLEDRVLIKVRDPWNKEWIFGKAYFGKEYLPLLKELEDLAQRKEEGYGALVSFKEKSMIHLQIPLWLYLKHFSLPKPTGYGLIAGFDLNSDRLNVVVINKDGKVITTRTFWYSDVTRPGFPKVKARALRLNALSNSLEFLSRIGVDYVVFEDLFLVKRRKFIKSKSGNRKISKFAKKQLLIHGVIKSLRFGFNVVLVNPKGTTNSGEHDRVMREKGFDKHTASAYLIALKGLGMLNDIK
;
A
#
# COMPACT_ATOMS: atom_id res chain seq x y z
N MET A 1 -20.40 7.01 1.27
CA MET A 1 -20.76 6.12 0.13
C MET A 1 -20.71 6.80 -1.24
N LEU A 2 -20.70 8.14 -1.36
CA LEU A 2 -20.59 8.84 -2.65
C LEU A 2 -19.19 8.79 -3.33
N SER A 3 -18.10 8.59 -2.59
CA SER A 3 -16.72 8.68 -3.14
C SER A 3 -16.31 7.53 -4.08
N TYR A 4 -17.03 6.41 -4.07
CA TYR A 4 -16.72 5.28 -4.95
C TYR A 4 -17.32 5.41 -6.36
N GLN A 5 -18.37 6.22 -6.55
CA GLN A 5 -19.07 6.33 -7.84
C GLN A 5 -18.30 7.11 -8.92
N MET A 6 -17.25 7.86 -8.58
CA MET A 6 -16.44 8.60 -9.57
C MET A 6 -15.28 7.80 -10.17
N MET A 7 -14.96 6.61 -9.65
CA MET A 7 -13.86 5.82 -10.19
C MET A 7 -14.30 5.02 -11.42
N ARG A 8 -13.65 5.27 -12.56
CA ARG A 8 -13.82 4.47 -13.80
C ARG A 8 -13.48 2.99 -13.59
N SER A 9 -12.53 2.73 -12.68
CA SER A 9 -12.03 1.39 -12.36
C SER A 9 -12.55 0.94 -10.99
N LYS A 10 -13.00 -0.31 -10.88
CA LYS A 10 -13.46 -0.91 -9.62
C LYS A 10 -12.37 -1.78 -8.99
N LEU A 11 -12.33 -1.80 -7.67
CA LEU A 11 -11.55 -2.77 -6.89
C LEU A 11 -12.53 -3.69 -6.15
N ILE A 12 -12.44 -4.99 -6.40
CA ILE A 12 -13.26 -6.03 -5.79
C ILE A 12 -12.33 -6.92 -4.96
N GLY A 13 -12.64 -7.17 -3.70
CA GLY A 13 -11.80 -7.98 -2.81
C GLY A 13 -12.36 -8.09 -1.40
N SER A 14 -11.57 -8.68 -0.49
CA SER A 14 -11.90 -8.75 0.93
C SER A 14 -11.99 -7.36 1.57
N LYS A 15 -12.67 -7.27 2.71
CA LYS A 15 -12.73 -6.03 3.50
C LYS A 15 -11.32 -5.57 3.88
N GLU A 16 -10.47 -6.51 4.31
CA GLU A 16 -9.08 -6.26 4.66
C GLU A 16 -8.30 -5.65 3.49
N ALA A 17 -8.50 -6.16 2.27
CA ALA A 17 -7.87 -5.59 1.10
C ALA A 17 -8.38 -4.18 0.80
N LEU A 18 -9.70 -3.96 0.83
CA LEU A 18 -10.30 -2.65 0.60
C LEU A 18 -9.81 -1.60 1.61
N ASP A 19 -9.65 -1.98 2.87
CA ASP A 19 -9.11 -1.12 3.93
C ASP A 19 -7.64 -0.71 3.64
N ASN A 20 -6.86 -1.60 3.01
CA ASN A 20 -5.49 -1.31 2.59
C ASN A 20 -5.39 -0.38 1.35
N PHE A 21 -6.49 -0.17 0.61
CA PHE A 21 -6.52 0.64 -0.63
C PHE A 21 -7.37 1.92 -0.51
N GLN A 22 -7.53 2.46 0.70
CA GLN A 22 -8.23 3.73 0.89
C GLN A 22 -7.39 4.95 0.47
N PHE A 23 -6.06 4.87 0.64
CA PHE A 23 -5.14 5.98 0.43
C PHE A 23 -3.88 5.58 -0.34
N VAL A 24 -3.32 6.53 -1.09
CA VAL A 24 -1.99 6.45 -1.68
C VAL A 24 -1.10 7.47 -0.99
N THR A 25 0.13 7.08 -0.62
CA THR A 25 1.10 8.00 -0.02
C THR A 25 2.02 8.58 -1.08
N ILE A 26 2.00 9.90 -1.26
CA ILE A 26 3.03 10.61 -2.02
C ILE A 26 4.06 11.20 -1.08
N ASN A 27 5.30 11.31 -1.55
CA ASN A 27 6.44 11.72 -0.73
C ASN A 27 7.10 12.96 -1.33
N GLY A 28 7.45 13.92 -0.49
CA GLY A 28 8.18 15.11 -0.88
C GLY A 28 9.35 15.37 0.07
N LYS A 29 10.46 15.89 -0.46
CA LYS A 29 11.56 16.38 0.40
C LYS A 29 11.07 17.65 1.08
N VAL A 30 11.25 17.79 2.38
CA VAL A 30 10.82 18.98 3.14
C VAL A 30 11.99 19.64 3.86
N ILE A 31 12.00 20.97 3.89
CA ILE A 31 12.96 21.79 4.61
C ILE A 31 12.18 22.71 5.55
N PHE A 32 12.38 22.58 6.86
CA PHE A 32 11.71 23.41 7.87
C PHE A 32 12.60 24.56 8.29
N ASN A 33 12.00 25.73 8.55
CA ASN A 33 12.72 26.92 9.02
C ASN A 33 13.28 26.69 10.44
N GLU A 34 12.52 26.01 11.30
CA GLU A 34 12.91 25.68 12.67
C GLU A 34 13.04 24.16 12.83
N LYS A 35 14.07 23.60 12.19
CA LYS A 35 14.29 22.14 12.14
C LYS A 35 14.31 21.49 13.54
N ASP A 36 14.91 22.15 14.54
CA ASP A 36 15.07 21.58 15.88
C ASP A 36 13.74 21.38 16.61
N LYS A 37 12.80 22.33 16.47
CA LYS A 37 11.44 22.17 17.00
C LYS A 37 10.73 20.97 16.38
N VAL A 38 10.80 20.82 15.05
CA VAL A 38 10.18 19.68 14.36
C VAL A 38 10.84 18.34 14.74
N VAL A 39 12.17 18.32 14.91
CA VAL A 39 12.90 17.14 15.39
C VAL A 39 12.49 16.79 16.82
N ARG A 40 12.29 17.77 17.71
CA ARG A 40 11.76 17.56 19.06
C ARG A 40 10.39 16.88 19.02
N ILE A 41 9.45 17.37 18.18
CA ILE A 41 8.13 16.74 17.99
C ILE A 41 8.30 15.27 17.56
N ALA A 42 9.14 15.01 16.56
CA ALA A 42 9.38 13.66 16.04
C ALA A 42 9.96 12.71 17.10
N ARG A 43 10.91 13.18 17.91
CA ARG A 43 11.52 12.39 18.99
C ARG A 43 10.49 12.01 20.04
N VAL A 44 9.73 12.99 20.53
CA VAL A 44 8.70 12.76 21.56
C VAL A 44 7.59 11.84 21.02
N TYR A 45 7.08 12.12 19.82
CA TYR A 45 6.08 11.26 19.18
C TYR A 45 6.57 9.81 19.06
N SER A 46 7.79 9.60 18.56
CA SER A 46 8.34 8.25 18.39
C SER A 46 8.61 7.54 19.71
N GLN A 47 8.98 8.29 20.75
CA GLN A 47 9.11 7.79 22.11
C GLN A 47 7.76 7.34 22.67
N VAL A 48 6.69 8.13 22.50
CA VAL A 48 5.32 7.74 22.89
C VAL A 48 4.90 6.46 22.18
N VAL A 49 5.10 6.36 20.85
CA VAL A 49 4.81 5.12 20.11
C VAL A 49 5.55 3.94 20.72
N LYS A 50 6.86 4.08 20.98
CA LYS A 50 7.68 3.01 21.55
C LYS A 50 7.23 2.62 22.96
N SER A 51 6.97 3.59 23.83
CA SER A 51 6.58 3.38 25.22
C SER A 51 5.17 2.80 25.35
N ALA A 52 4.29 3.04 24.37
CA ALA A 52 2.94 2.49 24.36
C ALA A 52 2.88 1.01 23.96
N ILE A 53 3.89 0.46 23.27
CA ILE A 53 3.86 -0.93 22.76
C ILE A 53 3.65 -1.95 23.88
N LYS A 54 4.45 -1.88 24.96
CA LYS A 54 4.37 -2.86 26.05
C LYS A 54 3.03 -2.75 26.81
N PRO A 55 2.59 -1.57 27.26
CA PRO A 55 1.28 -1.44 27.91
C PRO A 55 0.10 -1.89 27.04
N LEU A 56 0.13 -1.60 25.73
CA LEU A 56 -0.90 -2.09 24.80
C LEU A 56 -0.87 -3.62 24.66
N PHE A 57 0.32 -4.22 24.65
CA PHE A 57 0.49 -5.67 24.64
C PHE A 57 -0.03 -6.30 25.94
N ASP A 58 0.21 -5.64 27.08
CA ASP A 58 -0.26 -6.05 28.41
C ASP A 58 -1.77 -5.77 28.64
N GLY A 59 -2.49 -5.28 27.61
CA GLY A 59 -3.94 -5.14 27.63
C GLY A 59 -4.50 -3.76 27.97
N LYS A 60 -3.65 -2.74 28.19
CA LYS A 60 -4.15 -1.36 28.40
C LYS A 60 -4.88 -0.84 27.15
N SER A 61 -5.94 -0.07 27.37
CA SER A 61 -6.67 0.59 26.29
C SER A 61 -5.94 1.82 25.76
N VAL A 62 -6.26 2.22 24.52
CA VAL A 62 -5.78 3.48 23.93
C VAL A 62 -6.23 4.69 24.75
N ASP A 63 -7.40 4.62 25.39
CA ASP A 63 -7.96 5.74 26.16
C ASP A 63 -7.21 5.95 27.49
N GLU A 64 -6.82 4.87 28.18
CA GLU A 64 -5.97 4.94 29.37
C GLU A 64 -4.61 5.57 29.03
N LEU A 65 -3.97 5.06 27.97
CA LEU A 65 -2.68 5.58 27.52
C LEU A 65 -2.76 7.03 27.01
N THR A 66 -3.92 7.44 26.49
CA THR A 66 -4.15 8.84 26.10
C THR A 66 -4.04 9.75 27.32
N LYS A 67 -4.58 9.36 28.48
CA LYS A 67 -4.47 10.15 29.73
C LYS A 67 -3.02 10.19 30.23
N GLU A 68 -2.33 9.04 30.24
CA GLU A 68 -0.95 8.91 30.74
C GLU A 68 0.04 9.74 29.91
N PHE A 69 -0.07 9.70 28.58
CA PHE A 69 0.89 10.35 27.69
C PHE A 69 0.52 11.79 27.31
N TYR A 70 -0.63 12.33 27.75
CA TYR A 70 -1.04 13.70 27.41
C TYR A 70 -0.05 14.74 27.93
N ASN A 71 0.52 14.54 29.13
CA ASN A 71 1.52 15.44 29.69
C ASN A 71 2.84 15.43 28.90
N VAL A 72 3.12 14.35 28.16
CA VAL A 72 4.34 14.19 27.34
C VAL A 72 4.14 14.78 25.93
N LEU A 73 2.99 14.50 25.31
CA LEU A 73 2.61 14.98 23.99
C LEU A 73 1.24 15.68 24.08
N PRO A 74 1.19 16.97 24.48
CA PRO A 74 -0.04 17.69 24.81
C PRO A 74 -0.84 18.16 23.59
N ASN A 75 -1.02 17.26 22.62
CA ASN A 75 -1.86 17.43 21.45
C ASN A 75 -2.60 16.13 21.17
N TYR A 76 -3.90 16.12 21.47
CA TYR A 76 -4.76 14.94 21.34
C TYR A 76 -4.65 14.25 19.98
N VAL A 77 -4.64 14.99 18.86
CA VAL A 77 -4.63 14.37 17.53
C VAL A 77 -3.28 13.72 17.22
N TYR A 78 -2.16 14.31 17.64
CA TYR A 78 -0.87 13.63 17.53
C TYR A 78 -0.80 12.40 18.43
N LEU A 79 -1.24 12.52 19.67
CA LEU A 79 -1.22 11.44 20.65
C LEU A 79 -2.08 10.25 20.20
N GLU A 80 -3.32 10.50 19.81
CA GLU A 80 -4.23 9.49 19.25
C GLU A 80 -3.60 8.80 18.03
N THR A 81 -2.96 9.55 17.13
CA THR A 81 -2.28 9.00 15.95
C THR A 81 -1.08 8.12 16.37
N ALA A 82 -0.30 8.54 17.37
CA ALA A 82 0.82 7.78 17.91
C ALA A 82 0.36 6.45 18.54
N LEU A 83 -0.68 6.49 19.38
CA LEU A 83 -1.21 5.30 20.04
C LEU A 83 -1.85 4.32 19.06
N LYS A 84 -2.58 4.80 18.04
CA LYS A 84 -3.08 3.94 16.96
C LYS A 84 -1.95 3.28 16.18
N GLN A 85 -0.86 4.00 15.88
CA GLN A 85 0.33 3.40 15.26
C GLN A 85 0.99 2.37 16.16
N ALA A 86 1.08 2.61 17.46
CA ALA A 86 1.60 1.63 18.43
C ALA A 86 0.72 0.38 18.45
N LYS A 87 -0.61 0.54 18.45
CA LYS A 87 -1.57 -0.58 18.38
C LYS A 87 -1.39 -1.41 17.10
N THR A 88 -1.27 -0.78 15.94
CA THR A 88 -0.99 -1.48 14.68
C THR A 88 0.35 -2.23 14.71
N ILE A 89 1.36 -1.70 15.41
CA ILE A 89 2.64 -2.42 15.62
C ILE A 89 2.40 -3.65 16.50
N VAL A 90 1.68 -3.51 17.62
CA VAL A 90 1.36 -4.62 18.54
C VAL A 90 0.56 -5.71 17.84
N GLU A 91 -0.49 -5.36 17.09
CA GLU A 91 -1.26 -6.31 16.27
C GLU A 91 -0.34 -7.07 15.31
N GLY A 92 0.56 -6.36 14.62
CA GLY A 92 1.54 -6.98 13.72
C GLY A 92 2.68 -7.74 14.42
N LEU A 93 2.90 -7.56 15.73
CA LEU A 93 3.83 -8.34 16.54
C LEU A 93 3.18 -9.61 17.06
N LEU A 94 1.96 -9.53 17.60
CA LEU A 94 1.15 -10.67 18.03
C LEU A 94 0.97 -11.67 16.87
N GLU A 95 0.68 -11.16 15.67
CA GLU A 95 0.64 -11.97 14.45
C GLU A 95 1.93 -12.74 14.19
N ARG A 96 3.11 -12.24 14.61
CA ARG A 96 4.41 -12.89 14.41
C ARG A 96 4.88 -13.71 15.61
N GLU A 97 4.43 -13.39 16.81
CA GLU A 97 4.67 -14.20 18.01
C GLU A 97 3.94 -15.53 17.88
N GLU A 98 2.68 -15.51 17.41
CA GLU A 98 1.96 -16.73 17.03
C GLU A 98 2.69 -17.52 15.91
N GLU A 99 3.46 -16.86 15.04
CA GLU A 99 4.28 -17.53 14.02
C GLU A 99 5.56 -18.18 14.58
N ARG A 100 6.17 -17.63 15.65
CA ARG A 100 7.51 -18.01 16.11
C ARG A 100 7.57 -18.66 17.48
N GLY A 101 6.55 -18.48 18.33
CA GLY A 101 6.58 -18.89 19.74
C GLY A 101 7.56 -18.08 20.59
N GLU A 102 7.96 -16.89 20.15
CA GLU A 102 8.92 -16.02 20.86
C GLU A 102 8.44 -14.57 20.87
N ILE A 103 8.61 -13.88 22.00
CA ILE A 103 8.30 -12.45 22.15
C ILE A 103 9.20 -11.64 21.22
N ILE A 104 8.60 -10.93 20.26
CA ILE A 104 9.35 -10.09 19.32
C ILE A 104 9.39 -8.65 19.82
N HIS A 105 10.57 -8.19 20.21
CA HIS A 105 10.77 -6.78 20.53
C HIS A 105 10.79 -5.90 19.27
N ALA A 106 9.86 -4.94 19.19
CA ALA A 106 9.90 -3.90 18.16
C ALA A 106 11.02 -2.89 18.43
N ARG A 107 12.04 -2.87 17.56
CA ARG A 107 13.11 -1.88 17.63
C ARG A 107 12.80 -0.64 16.77
N ILE A 108 12.20 0.37 17.39
CA ILE A 108 12.04 1.70 16.80
C ILE A 108 13.38 2.46 16.88
N ARG A 109 14.07 2.61 15.74
CA ARG A 109 15.39 3.29 15.66
C ARG A 109 15.34 4.71 15.10
N LYS A 110 14.30 5.03 14.34
CA LYS A 110 14.18 6.31 13.63
C LYS A 110 13.08 7.12 14.26
N PHE A 111 13.16 8.43 14.16
CA PHE A 111 12.10 9.32 14.63
C PHE A 111 11.29 9.88 13.46
N TRP A 112 9.99 9.93 13.66
CA TRP A 112 8.98 10.49 12.78
C TRP A 112 7.82 11.00 13.64
N PHE A 113 6.90 11.71 13.03
CA PHE A 113 5.60 11.98 13.63
C PHE A 113 4.52 12.03 12.56
N GLY A 114 3.32 11.62 12.94
CA GLY A 114 2.16 11.57 12.06
C GLY A 114 0.99 12.33 12.66
N SER A 115 0.10 12.80 11.80
CA SER A 115 -1.20 13.36 12.17
C SER A 115 -2.25 12.80 11.24
N ARG A 116 -3.29 12.18 11.80
CA ARG A 116 -4.45 11.75 11.01
C ARG A 116 -5.15 12.93 10.35
N GLY A 117 -5.76 12.65 9.20
CA GLY A 117 -6.65 13.59 8.52
C GLY A 117 -8.05 13.59 9.10
N ASN A 118 -8.75 14.71 8.95
CA ASN A 118 -10.18 14.83 9.23
C ASN A 118 -10.78 15.95 8.37
N LYS A 119 -11.90 15.66 7.72
CA LYS A 119 -12.69 16.60 6.92
C LYS A 119 -13.03 17.86 7.73
N SER A 120 -13.46 17.68 8.97
CA SER A 120 -13.86 18.76 9.88
C SER A 120 -12.71 19.72 10.25
N ASP A 121 -11.46 19.24 10.23
CA ASP A 121 -10.26 20.02 10.57
C ASP A 121 -9.68 20.80 9.37
N ARG A 122 -10.45 20.85 8.27
CA ARG A 122 -10.02 21.31 6.95
C ARG A 122 -8.80 20.53 6.47
N GLY A 123 -8.96 19.21 6.31
CA GLY A 123 -7.91 18.30 5.87
C GLY A 123 -7.18 17.60 7.00
N ASN A 124 -6.41 18.36 7.79
CA ASN A 124 -5.59 17.84 8.88
C ASN A 124 -5.33 18.92 9.95
N ARG A 125 -5.61 18.62 11.22
CA ARG A 125 -5.53 19.60 12.32
C ARG A 125 -4.13 20.14 12.56
N ASN A 126 -3.11 19.29 12.42
CA ASN A 126 -1.75 19.60 12.86
C ASN A 126 -0.74 19.74 11.72
N MET A 127 -1.05 19.26 10.51
CA MET A 127 -0.16 19.40 9.36
C MET A 127 -0.94 19.93 8.16
N LYS A 128 -0.80 21.23 7.88
CA LYS A 128 -1.48 21.88 6.75
C LYS A 128 -0.49 22.18 5.65
N PHE A 129 -1.00 22.30 4.43
CA PHE A 129 -0.19 22.70 3.31
C PHE A 129 -0.90 23.75 2.44
N ARG A 130 -0.11 24.50 1.68
CA ARG A 130 -0.58 25.42 0.63
C ARG A 130 0.23 25.18 -0.63
N VAL A 131 -0.45 24.96 -1.75
CA VAL A 131 0.21 24.70 -3.02
C VAL A 131 0.62 26.02 -3.67
N LEU A 132 1.90 26.12 -4.06
CA LEU A 132 2.44 27.20 -4.88
C LEU A 132 2.82 26.63 -6.26
N GLU A 133 3.35 27.47 -7.15
CA GLU A 133 3.70 27.09 -8.52
C GLU A 133 4.77 26.00 -8.62
N ASP A 134 5.83 26.06 -7.79
CA ASP A 134 6.99 25.18 -7.86
C ASP A 134 7.18 24.28 -6.63
N ARG A 135 6.42 24.55 -5.57
CA ARG A 135 6.62 23.94 -4.25
C ARG A 135 5.34 23.95 -3.44
N VAL A 136 5.38 23.29 -2.29
CA VAL A 136 4.28 23.24 -1.34
C VAL A 136 4.75 23.80 -0.01
N LEU A 137 4.10 24.86 0.49
CA LEU A 137 4.35 25.34 1.84
C LEU A 137 3.68 24.40 2.83
N ILE A 138 4.44 23.90 3.80
CA ILE A 138 3.96 23.05 4.88
C ILE A 138 3.96 23.87 6.17
N LYS A 139 2.93 23.72 6.98
CA LYS A 139 2.92 24.18 8.37
C LYS A 139 2.58 23.04 9.32
N VAL A 140 3.40 22.89 10.35
CA VAL A 140 3.30 21.86 11.39
C VAL A 140 2.96 22.56 12.69
N ARG A 141 1.93 22.08 13.39
CA ARG A 141 1.54 22.62 14.69
C ARG A 141 2.47 22.07 15.77
N ASP A 142 3.06 22.95 16.56
CA ASP A 142 3.81 22.56 17.76
C ASP A 142 2.83 22.10 18.84
N PRO A 143 3.02 20.92 19.46
CA PRO A 143 2.09 20.38 20.45
C PRO A 143 2.11 21.15 21.77
N TRP A 144 3.20 21.84 22.13
CA TRP A 144 3.37 22.50 23.43
C TRP A 144 2.85 23.93 23.42
N ASN A 145 3.31 24.76 22.48
CA ASN A 145 2.94 26.19 22.43
C ASN A 145 1.81 26.49 21.42
N LYS A 146 1.39 25.50 20.63
CA LYS A 146 0.32 25.58 19.62
C LYS A 146 0.64 26.48 18.42
N GLU A 147 1.87 26.97 18.28
CA GLU A 147 2.35 27.77 17.14
C GLU A 147 2.51 26.91 15.87
N TRP A 148 2.63 27.59 14.73
CA TRP A 148 2.89 26.96 13.43
C TRP A 148 4.37 27.06 13.07
N ILE A 149 5.01 25.92 12.84
CA ILE A 149 6.35 25.82 12.29
C ILE A 149 6.24 25.64 10.78
N PHE A 150 6.93 26.47 10.01
CA PHE A 150 6.84 26.48 8.56
C PHE A 150 7.96 25.69 7.88
N GLY A 151 7.66 25.13 6.71
CA GLY A 151 8.61 24.49 5.84
C GLY A 151 8.22 24.52 4.38
N LYS A 152 9.18 24.23 3.51
CA LYS A 152 9.00 24.12 2.05
C LYS A 152 9.17 22.67 1.65
N ALA A 153 8.14 22.07 1.06
CA ALA A 153 8.15 20.73 0.54
C ALA A 153 8.19 20.73 -0.99
N TYR A 154 8.96 19.80 -1.54
CA TYR A 154 9.16 19.63 -2.96
C TYR A 154 8.64 18.25 -3.35
N PHE A 155 7.53 18.26 -4.06
CA PHE A 155 6.94 17.10 -4.73
C PHE A 155 7.26 17.21 -6.23
N GLY A 156 7.10 16.12 -6.98
CA GLY A 156 7.17 16.19 -8.44
C GLY A 156 6.10 17.15 -8.99
N LYS A 157 6.42 17.89 -10.06
CA LYS A 157 5.50 18.88 -10.66
C LYS A 157 4.16 18.25 -11.04
N GLU A 158 4.17 16.97 -11.44
CA GLU A 158 2.99 16.19 -11.77
C GLU A 158 2.00 16.01 -10.60
N TYR A 159 2.45 16.18 -9.36
CA TYR A 159 1.59 16.07 -8.17
C TYR A 159 0.95 17.39 -7.75
N LEU A 160 1.41 18.53 -8.26
CA LEU A 160 0.91 19.85 -7.83
C LEU A 160 -0.58 20.04 -8.15
N PRO A 161 -1.12 19.67 -9.34
CA PRO A 161 -2.54 19.76 -9.61
C PRO A 161 -3.40 18.93 -8.65
N LEU A 162 -2.96 17.69 -8.35
CA LEU A 162 -3.63 16.83 -7.37
C LEU A 162 -3.64 17.47 -5.98
N LEU A 163 -2.48 18.02 -5.56
CA LEU A 163 -2.37 18.62 -4.23
C LEU A 163 -3.23 19.88 -4.14
N LYS A 164 -3.34 20.64 -5.24
CA LYS A 164 -4.18 21.83 -5.29
C LYS A 164 -5.65 21.46 -5.11
N GLU A 165 -6.13 20.43 -5.81
CA GLU A 165 -7.49 19.93 -5.61
C GLU A 165 -7.71 19.40 -4.18
N LEU A 166 -6.73 18.69 -3.61
CA LEU A 166 -6.82 18.23 -2.21
C LEU A 166 -6.88 19.39 -1.22
N GLU A 167 -6.13 20.48 -1.45
CA GLU A 167 -6.20 21.70 -0.65
C GLU A 167 -7.60 22.31 -0.69
N ASP A 168 -8.20 22.42 -1.88
CA ASP A 168 -9.51 23.03 -2.07
C ASP A 168 -10.64 22.15 -1.46
N LEU A 169 -10.55 20.82 -1.62
CA LEU A 169 -11.45 19.86 -0.95
C LEU A 169 -11.32 19.91 0.57
N ALA A 170 -10.09 20.01 1.08
CA ALA A 170 -9.83 20.14 2.50
C ALA A 170 -10.42 21.46 3.05
N GLN A 171 -10.24 22.57 2.34
CA GLN A 171 -10.77 23.87 2.75
C GLN A 171 -12.30 23.88 2.82
N ARG A 172 -12.97 23.17 1.89
CA ARG A 172 -14.43 22.94 1.88
C ARG A 172 -14.90 21.91 2.89
N LYS A 173 -13.99 21.30 3.68
CA LYS A 173 -14.27 20.20 4.61
C LYS A 173 -14.90 18.98 3.94
N GLU A 174 -14.58 18.77 2.67
CA GLU A 174 -15.05 17.61 1.90
C GLU A 174 -14.08 16.44 2.01
N GLU A 175 -12.79 16.69 2.22
CA GLU A 175 -11.78 15.63 2.40
C GLU A 175 -10.78 15.88 3.53
N GLY A 176 -10.30 14.76 4.08
CA GLY A 176 -9.23 14.68 5.05
C GLY A 176 -7.99 14.04 4.42
N TYR A 177 -6.80 14.35 4.93
CA TYR A 177 -5.57 13.68 4.50
C TYR A 177 -4.66 13.40 5.68
N GLY A 178 -4.09 12.20 5.72
CA GLY A 178 -3.04 11.87 6.68
C GLY A 178 -1.73 12.52 6.27
N ALA A 179 -0.93 12.92 7.24
CA ALA A 179 0.39 13.49 6.99
C ALA A 179 1.41 12.94 7.99
N LEU A 180 2.59 12.61 7.50
CA LEU A 180 3.70 12.12 8.32
C LEU A 180 4.99 12.78 7.89
N VAL A 181 5.83 13.15 8.85
CA VAL A 181 7.17 13.66 8.60
C VAL A 181 8.18 12.68 9.16
N SER A 182 9.14 12.25 8.34
CA SER A 182 10.18 11.32 8.75
C SER A 182 11.57 11.90 8.53
N PHE A 183 12.49 11.53 9.43
CA PHE A 183 13.89 11.93 9.37
C PHE A 183 14.74 10.69 9.09
N LYS A 184 15.22 10.58 7.85
CA LYS A 184 16.17 9.54 7.42
C LYS A 184 17.48 10.22 7.05
N GLU A 185 17.97 10.02 5.83
CA GLU A 185 19.08 10.81 5.26
C GLU A 185 18.67 12.27 5.01
N LYS A 186 17.40 12.47 4.65
CA LYS A 186 16.76 13.77 4.44
C LYS A 186 15.43 13.79 5.19
N SER A 187 14.97 14.99 5.53
CA SER A 187 13.61 15.18 6.04
C SER A 187 12.61 15.01 4.90
N MET A 188 11.63 14.14 5.11
CA MET A 188 10.59 13.81 4.13
C MET A 188 9.21 14.05 4.72
N ILE A 189 8.30 14.61 3.92
CA ILE A 189 6.87 14.61 4.21
C ILE A 189 6.18 13.54 3.35
N HIS A 190 5.21 12.87 3.96
CA HIS A 190 4.42 11.79 3.41
C HIS A 190 2.96 12.19 3.52
N LEU A 191 2.29 12.43 2.40
CA LEU A 191 0.86 12.80 2.36
C LEU A 191 0.05 11.60 1.91
N GLN A 192 -0.90 11.16 2.74
CA GLN A 192 -1.86 10.09 2.47
C GLN A 192 -3.08 10.70 1.79
N ILE A 193 -3.17 10.52 0.48
CA ILE A 193 -4.20 11.08 -0.38
C ILE A 193 -5.28 10.02 -0.64
N PRO A 194 -6.57 10.37 -0.63
CA PRO A 194 -7.63 9.44 -1.03
C PRO A 194 -7.34 8.79 -2.40
N LEU A 195 -7.48 7.46 -2.51
CA LEU A 195 -7.17 6.73 -3.73
C LEU A 195 -7.97 7.26 -4.93
N TRP A 196 -9.24 7.61 -4.74
CA TRP A 196 -10.09 8.15 -5.81
C TRP A 196 -9.51 9.44 -6.42
N LEU A 197 -8.98 10.34 -5.59
CA LEU A 197 -8.39 11.60 -6.04
C LEU A 197 -7.06 11.34 -6.77
N TYR A 198 -6.27 10.40 -6.26
CA TYR A 198 -5.08 9.93 -6.94
C TYR A 198 -5.39 9.37 -8.33
N LEU A 199 -6.42 8.53 -8.45
CA LEU A 199 -6.84 7.97 -9.74
C LEU A 199 -7.42 9.04 -10.68
N LYS A 200 -8.17 10.03 -10.17
CA LYS A 200 -8.68 11.13 -11.00
C LYS A 200 -7.56 11.86 -11.76
N HIS A 201 -6.43 12.10 -11.12
CA HIS A 201 -5.29 12.82 -11.72
C HIS A 201 -4.34 11.94 -12.53
N PHE A 202 -4.22 10.64 -12.19
CA PHE A 202 -3.15 9.79 -12.74
C PHE A 202 -3.63 8.55 -13.51
N SER A 203 -4.94 8.42 -13.76
CA SER A 203 -5.45 7.37 -14.63
C SER A 203 -5.14 7.68 -16.09
N LEU A 204 -4.78 6.63 -16.82
CA LEU A 204 -4.54 6.65 -18.25
C LEU A 204 -5.84 6.31 -18.99
N PRO A 205 -6.05 6.86 -20.20
CA PRO A 205 -7.09 6.34 -21.07
C PRO A 205 -6.81 4.85 -21.39
N LYS A 206 -7.83 4.01 -21.29
CA LYS A 206 -7.79 2.61 -21.70
C LYS A 206 -8.73 2.43 -22.90
N PRO A 207 -8.32 1.70 -23.96
CA PRO A 207 -9.26 1.25 -24.98
C PRO A 207 -10.41 0.44 -24.36
N THR A 208 -11.59 0.49 -25.00
CA THR A 208 -12.68 -0.42 -24.69
C THR A 208 -12.15 -1.86 -24.76
N GLY A 209 -12.32 -2.62 -23.69
CA GLY A 209 -11.89 -4.01 -23.68
C GLY A 209 -12.96 -4.96 -24.22
N TYR A 210 -12.63 -6.24 -24.23
CA TYR A 210 -13.45 -7.32 -24.80
C TYR A 210 -14.05 -8.25 -23.71
N GLY A 211 -14.15 -7.77 -22.47
CA GLY A 211 -14.56 -8.56 -21.32
C GLY A 211 -13.51 -9.60 -20.87
N LEU A 212 -12.25 -9.44 -21.28
CA LEU A 212 -11.18 -10.39 -20.96
C LEU A 212 -10.68 -10.22 -19.52
N ILE A 213 -10.25 -11.34 -18.95
CA ILE A 213 -9.81 -11.46 -17.55
C ILE A 213 -8.37 -11.98 -17.53
N ALA A 214 -7.47 -11.28 -16.86
CA ALA A 214 -6.07 -11.66 -16.75
C ALA A 214 -5.70 -12.04 -15.30
N GLY A 215 -5.34 -13.30 -15.08
CA GLY A 215 -4.81 -13.78 -13.80
C GLY A 215 -3.31 -13.62 -13.69
N PHE A 216 -2.84 -13.12 -12.54
CA PHE A 216 -1.42 -12.89 -12.25
C PHE A 216 -0.91 -13.81 -11.14
N ASP A 217 0.10 -14.63 -11.46
CA ASP A 217 0.94 -15.28 -10.45
C ASP A 217 2.22 -14.45 -10.20
N LEU A 218 2.27 -13.81 -9.03
CA LEU A 218 3.35 -12.90 -8.62
C LEU A 218 4.45 -13.68 -7.88
N ASN A 219 5.62 -13.84 -8.51
CA ASN A 219 6.76 -14.58 -7.97
C ASN A 219 8.01 -13.72 -7.71
N SER A 220 8.98 -14.30 -7.02
CA SER A 220 10.22 -13.59 -6.61
C SER A 220 11.16 -13.24 -7.77
N ASP A 221 11.08 -13.97 -8.88
CA ASP A 221 11.97 -13.88 -10.06
C ASP A 221 11.22 -13.65 -11.39
N ARG A 222 9.89 -13.73 -11.40
CA ARG A 222 9.04 -13.59 -12.59
C ARG A 222 7.62 -13.20 -12.20
N LEU A 223 6.84 -12.75 -13.18
CA LEU A 223 5.39 -12.71 -13.12
C LEU A 223 4.81 -13.49 -14.30
N ASN A 224 3.82 -14.32 -14.03
CA ASN A 224 3.11 -15.12 -15.03
C ASN A 224 1.70 -14.56 -15.19
N VAL A 225 1.28 -14.40 -16.44
CA VAL A 225 -0.02 -13.84 -16.80
C VAL A 225 -0.74 -14.80 -17.72
N VAL A 226 -1.98 -15.13 -17.38
CA VAL A 226 -2.88 -15.90 -18.24
C VAL A 226 -4.14 -15.09 -18.47
N VAL A 227 -4.51 -14.92 -19.75
CA VAL A 227 -5.70 -14.17 -20.15
C VAL A 227 -6.76 -15.17 -20.63
N ILE A 228 -7.96 -15.06 -20.09
CA ILE A 228 -9.11 -15.89 -20.45
C ILE A 228 -10.28 -15.02 -20.93
N ASN A 229 -11.17 -15.61 -21.71
CA ASN A 229 -12.47 -15.02 -22.03
C ASN A 229 -13.52 -15.38 -20.96
N LYS A 230 -14.77 -14.95 -21.16
CA LYS A 230 -15.92 -15.22 -20.29
C LYS A 230 -16.27 -16.71 -20.13
N ASP A 231 -15.83 -17.56 -21.06
CA ASP A 231 -16.06 -19.01 -21.05
C ASP A 231 -14.90 -19.77 -20.38
N GLY A 232 -13.91 -19.06 -19.84
CA GLY A 232 -12.71 -19.65 -19.25
C GLY A 232 -11.67 -20.14 -20.27
N LYS A 233 -11.89 -19.91 -21.57
CA LYS A 233 -10.93 -20.28 -22.62
C LYS A 233 -9.72 -19.36 -22.60
N VAL A 234 -8.53 -19.95 -22.63
CA VAL A 234 -7.25 -19.22 -22.66
C VAL A 234 -7.08 -18.53 -24.01
N ILE A 235 -6.88 -17.22 -23.96
CA ILE A 235 -6.58 -16.37 -25.12
C ILE A 235 -5.08 -16.24 -25.31
N THR A 236 -4.33 -16.01 -24.23
CA THR A 236 -2.87 -15.91 -24.30
C THR A 236 -2.23 -16.14 -22.94
N THR A 237 -0.96 -16.52 -22.96
CA THR A 237 -0.10 -16.64 -21.78
C THR A 237 1.20 -15.87 -22.01
N ARG A 238 1.71 -15.23 -20.96
CA ARG A 238 2.99 -14.50 -20.98
C ARG A 238 3.72 -14.61 -19.65
N THR A 239 5.03 -14.75 -19.72
CA THR A 239 5.92 -14.67 -18.55
C THR A 239 6.85 -13.48 -18.70
N PHE A 240 6.91 -12.63 -17.68
CA PHE A 240 7.84 -11.49 -17.64
C PHE A 240 8.88 -11.75 -16.57
N TRP A 241 10.12 -11.95 -17.02
CA TRP A 241 11.24 -12.36 -16.18
C TRP A 241 11.98 -11.18 -15.57
N TYR A 242 12.45 -11.37 -14.34
CA TYR A 242 13.38 -10.48 -13.63
C TYR A 242 14.27 -11.31 -12.68
N SER A 243 14.80 -12.43 -13.19
CA SER A 243 15.47 -13.47 -12.40
C SER A 243 16.67 -12.94 -11.58
N ASP A 244 17.35 -11.93 -12.09
CA ASP A 244 18.52 -11.30 -11.46
C ASP A 244 18.24 -10.76 -10.05
N VAL A 245 17.01 -10.37 -9.74
CA VAL A 245 16.65 -9.81 -8.42
C VAL A 245 16.85 -10.80 -7.27
N THR A 246 16.97 -12.10 -7.58
CA THR A 246 17.14 -13.16 -6.59
C THR A 246 18.60 -13.55 -6.33
N ARG A 247 19.54 -13.00 -7.12
CA ARG A 247 20.97 -13.25 -6.96
C ARG A 247 21.47 -12.75 -5.59
N PRO A 248 22.45 -13.43 -4.95
CA PRO A 248 23.15 -12.90 -3.79
C PRO A 248 23.71 -11.49 -4.07
N GLY A 249 23.71 -10.60 -3.08
CA GLY A 249 24.24 -9.23 -3.24
C GLY A 249 23.43 -8.26 -4.10
N PHE A 250 22.38 -8.69 -4.82
CA PHE A 250 21.66 -7.80 -5.74
C PHE A 250 21.04 -6.56 -5.05
N PRO A 251 21.30 -5.33 -5.52
CA PRO A 251 20.83 -4.12 -4.85
C PRO A 251 19.29 -4.03 -4.74
N LYS A 252 18.79 -3.74 -3.54
CA LYS A 252 17.33 -3.68 -3.26
C LYS A 252 16.57 -2.68 -4.14
N VAL A 253 17.16 -1.51 -4.39
CA VAL A 253 16.56 -0.45 -5.23
C VAL A 253 16.45 -0.92 -6.68
N LYS A 254 17.52 -1.50 -7.23
CA LYS A 254 17.53 -2.09 -8.58
C LYS A 254 16.54 -3.25 -8.69
N ALA A 255 16.44 -4.10 -7.67
CA ALA A 255 15.46 -5.19 -7.63
C ALA A 255 14.02 -4.68 -7.68
N ARG A 256 13.72 -3.61 -6.95
CA ARG A 256 12.40 -2.96 -6.99
C ARG A 256 12.12 -2.41 -8.39
N ALA A 257 13.07 -1.70 -9.00
CA ALA A 257 12.90 -1.13 -10.34
C ALA A 257 12.57 -2.21 -11.39
N LEU A 258 13.34 -3.30 -11.44
CA LEU A 258 13.09 -4.40 -12.38
C LEU A 258 11.71 -5.05 -12.21
N ARG A 259 11.30 -5.33 -10.97
CA ARG A 259 9.95 -5.86 -10.68
C ARG A 259 8.84 -4.92 -11.12
N LEU A 260 8.99 -3.63 -10.82
CA LEU A 260 7.99 -2.63 -11.19
C LEU A 260 7.94 -2.41 -12.71
N ASN A 261 9.07 -2.48 -13.40
CA ASN A 261 9.12 -2.42 -14.86
C ASN A 261 8.40 -3.60 -15.49
N ALA A 262 8.69 -4.83 -15.05
CA ALA A 262 7.99 -6.03 -15.52
C ALA A 262 6.47 -5.92 -15.33
N LEU A 263 6.03 -5.42 -14.16
CA LEU A 263 4.62 -5.14 -13.91
C LEU A 263 4.04 -4.10 -14.89
N SER A 264 4.74 -2.99 -15.16
CA SER A 264 4.28 -2.00 -16.17
C SER A 264 4.11 -2.64 -17.54
N ASN A 265 5.14 -3.36 -18.00
CA ASN A 265 5.15 -3.96 -19.32
C ASN A 265 4.01 -4.98 -19.46
N SER A 266 3.72 -5.73 -18.40
CA SER A 266 2.58 -6.64 -18.38
C SER A 266 1.24 -5.92 -18.47
N LEU A 267 1.05 -4.84 -17.72
CA LEU A 267 -0.21 -4.08 -17.74
C LEU A 267 -0.40 -3.32 -19.07
N GLU A 268 0.68 -2.83 -19.66
CA GLU A 268 0.64 -2.21 -20.99
C GLU A 268 0.28 -3.24 -22.07
N PHE A 269 0.89 -4.43 -22.04
CA PHE A 269 0.50 -5.54 -22.91
C PHE A 269 -0.98 -5.89 -22.78
N LEU A 270 -1.49 -6.01 -21.55
CA LEU A 270 -2.89 -6.31 -21.29
C LEU A 270 -3.84 -5.20 -21.78
N SER A 271 -3.43 -3.94 -21.68
CA SER A 271 -4.20 -2.80 -22.16
C SER A 271 -4.34 -2.85 -23.68
N ARG A 272 -3.24 -3.16 -24.38
CA ARG A 272 -3.22 -3.26 -25.85
C ARG A 272 -4.10 -4.38 -26.40
N ILE A 273 -4.23 -5.51 -25.71
CA ILE A 273 -5.09 -6.62 -26.14
C ILE A 273 -6.55 -6.49 -25.67
N GLY A 274 -6.91 -5.39 -24.98
CA GLY A 274 -8.28 -5.12 -24.55
C GLY A 274 -8.73 -5.92 -23.34
N VAL A 275 -7.85 -6.16 -22.35
CA VAL A 275 -8.26 -6.71 -21.05
C VAL A 275 -9.05 -5.68 -20.24
N ASP A 276 -10.07 -6.15 -19.52
CA ASP A 276 -10.88 -5.32 -18.63
C ASP A 276 -10.64 -5.62 -17.15
N TYR A 277 -10.38 -6.89 -16.82
CA TYR A 277 -10.21 -7.34 -15.44
C TYR A 277 -8.81 -7.89 -15.22
N VAL A 278 -8.15 -7.40 -14.17
CA VAL A 278 -6.89 -7.94 -13.67
C VAL A 278 -7.13 -8.60 -12.33
N VAL A 279 -6.70 -9.86 -12.20
CA VAL A 279 -6.94 -10.69 -11.03
C VAL A 279 -5.61 -10.99 -10.34
N PHE A 280 -5.50 -10.63 -9.07
CA PHE A 280 -4.38 -11.01 -8.21
C PHE A 280 -4.86 -11.87 -7.05
N GLU A 281 -3.95 -12.65 -6.48
CA GLU A 281 -4.20 -13.22 -5.15
C GLU A 281 -4.32 -12.13 -4.09
N ASP A 282 -5.29 -12.29 -3.19
CA ASP A 282 -5.42 -11.49 -1.99
C ASP A 282 -4.43 -11.97 -0.92
N LEU A 283 -3.27 -11.33 -0.93
CA LEU A 283 -2.19 -11.65 0.02
C LEU A 283 -2.36 -10.97 1.37
N PHE A 284 -3.39 -10.14 1.56
CA PHE A 284 -3.74 -9.61 2.87
C PHE A 284 -4.38 -10.70 3.73
N LEU A 285 -5.04 -11.68 3.10
CA LEU A 285 -5.56 -12.89 3.76
C LEU A 285 -4.46 -13.88 4.18
N VAL A 286 -3.28 -13.80 3.57
CA VAL A 286 -2.14 -14.66 3.95
C VAL A 286 -1.44 -14.05 5.17
N LYS A 287 -1.84 -14.54 6.34
CA LYS A 287 -1.22 -14.15 7.61
C LYS A 287 0.14 -14.80 7.83
N ARG A 288 0.32 -16.07 7.42
CA ARG A 288 1.50 -16.89 7.75
C ARG A 288 2.53 -17.01 6.63
N ARG A 289 3.83 -16.86 6.93
CA ARG A 289 4.93 -17.25 6.01
C ARG A 289 5.44 -18.67 6.32
N LYS A 290 5.33 -19.60 5.38
CA LYS A 290 5.97 -20.91 5.48
C LYS A 290 7.38 -20.87 4.87
N PHE A 291 8.41 -21.09 5.68
CA PHE A 291 9.78 -21.33 5.21
C PHE A 291 9.94 -22.81 4.83
N ILE A 292 10.78 -23.09 3.83
CA ILE A 292 11.09 -24.44 3.34
C ILE A 292 12.49 -24.88 3.79
N LYS A 293 12.86 -26.15 3.59
CA LYS A 293 14.19 -26.64 4.02
C LYS A 293 15.37 -25.97 3.28
N SER A 294 15.15 -25.46 2.06
CA SER A 294 16.25 -24.91 1.25
C SER A 294 16.60 -23.47 1.64
N LYS A 295 17.90 -23.20 1.88
CA LYS A 295 18.41 -21.84 2.14
C LYS A 295 18.09 -20.87 0.99
N SER A 296 18.16 -21.34 -0.26
CA SER A 296 17.83 -20.55 -1.46
C SER A 296 16.34 -20.17 -1.50
N GLY A 297 15.45 -21.12 -1.21
CA GLY A 297 14.01 -20.87 -1.14
C GLY A 297 13.64 -19.93 -0.01
N ASN A 298 14.21 -20.13 1.18
CA ASN A 298 14.00 -19.22 2.32
C ASN A 298 14.52 -17.82 2.03
N ARG A 299 15.62 -17.69 1.28
CA ARG A 299 16.11 -16.39 0.81
C ARG A 299 15.13 -15.73 -0.15
N LYS A 300 14.56 -16.49 -1.10
CA LYS A 300 13.52 -15.97 -2.01
C LYS A 300 12.29 -15.50 -1.21
N ILE A 301 11.78 -16.32 -0.29
CA ILE A 301 10.61 -16.00 0.55
C ILE A 301 10.87 -14.76 1.43
N SER A 302 12.03 -14.72 2.10
CA SER A 302 12.41 -13.62 2.99
C SER A 302 12.61 -12.29 2.25
N LYS A 303 13.25 -12.34 1.06
CA LYS A 303 13.51 -11.14 0.24
C LYS A 303 12.31 -10.70 -0.58
N PHE A 304 11.32 -11.56 -0.79
CA PHE A 304 10.21 -11.24 -1.68
C PHE A 304 9.23 -10.30 -1.00
N ALA A 305 9.16 -9.08 -1.52
CA ALA A 305 8.22 -8.08 -1.08
C ALA A 305 6.83 -8.32 -1.72
N LYS A 306 6.26 -9.53 -1.57
CA LYS A 306 5.02 -9.94 -2.27
C LYS A 306 3.87 -8.95 -2.04
N LYS A 307 3.65 -8.53 -0.77
CA LYS A 307 2.68 -7.47 -0.43
C LYS A 307 3.00 -6.13 -1.10
N GLN A 308 4.27 -5.74 -1.20
CA GLN A 308 4.65 -4.52 -1.93
C GLN A 308 4.32 -4.64 -3.41
N LEU A 309 4.64 -5.77 -4.04
CA LEU A 309 4.36 -6.00 -5.46
C LEU A 309 2.85 -6.02 -5.72
N LEU A 310 2.05 -6.64 -4.84
CA LEU A 310 0.58 -6.59 -4.89
C LEU A 310 0.06 -5.15 -4.79
N ILE A 311 0.51 -4.37 -3.79
CA ILE A 311 0.07 -2.98 -3.62
C ILE A 311 0.36 -2.15 -4.88
N HIS A 312 1.56 -2.29 -5.45
CA HIS A 312 1.90 -1.60 -6.70
C HIS A 312 1.10 -2.15 -7.89
N GLY A 313 0.86 -3.47 -7.93
CA GLY A 313 0.02 -4.15 -8.91
C GLY A 313 -1.39 -3.59 -8.97
N VAL A 314 -2.06 -3.52 -7.82
CA VAL A 314 -3.42 -2.99 -7.70
C VAL A 314 -3.47 -1.52 -8.11
N ILE A 315 -2.65 -0.65 -7.48
CA ILE A 315 -2.67 0.80 -7.78
C ILE A 315 -2.37 1.06 -9.26
N LYS A 316 -1.37 0.36 -9.83
CA LYS A 316 -1.01 0.55 -11.23
C LYS A 316 -2.11 0.03 -12.16
N SER A 317 -2.70 -1.12 -11.87
CA SER A 317 -3.81 -1.66 -12.67
C SER A 317 -5.00 -0.69 -12.70
N LEU A 318 -5.37 -0.12 -11.55
CA LEU A 318 -6.44 0.88 -11.46
C LEU A 318 -6.10 2.14 -12.28
N ARG A 319 -4.85 2.61 -12.23
CA ARG A 319 -4.36 3.72 -13.08
C ARG A 319 -4.42 3.39 -14.57
N PHE A 320 -4.20 2.15 -14.98
CA PHE A 320 -4.34 1.73 -16.38
C PHE A 320 -5.81 1.53 -16.81
N GLY A 321 -6.79 1.81 -15.92
CA GLY A 321 -8.21 1.68 -16.24
C GLY A 321 -8.75 0.25 -16.10
N PHE A 322 -7.98 -0.68 -15.52
CA PHE A 322 -8.46 -2.04 -15.28
C PHE A 322 -9.33 -2.10 -14.03
N ASN A 323 -10.38 -2.91 -14.08
CA ASN A 323 -11.04 -3.40 -12.88
C ASN A 323 -10.12 -4.44 -12.21
N VAL A 324 -9.93 -4.34 -10.91
CA VAL A 324 -9.05 -5.24 -10.16
C VAL A 324 -9.88 -6.15 -9.28
N VAL A 325 -9.62 -7.45 -9.35
CA VAL A 325 -10.23 -8.48 -8.51
C VAL A 325 -9.15 -9.14 -7.66
N LEU A 326 -9.39 -9.24 -6.35
CA LEU A 326 -8.51 -9.91 -5.40
C LEU A 326 -9.18 -11.20 -4.93
N VAL A 327 -8.58 -12.34 -5.28
CA VAL A 327 -9.14 -13.67 -5.02
C VAL A 327 -8.42 -14.38 -3.88
N ASN A 328 -9.13 -15.26 -3.17
CA ASN A 328 -8.51 -16.05 -2.11
C ASN A 328 -7.38 -16.95 -2.68
N PRO A 329 -6.13 -16.87 -2.15
CA PRO A 329 -5.01 -17.67 -2.62
C PRO A 329 -5.14 -19.17 -2.32
N LYS A 330 -6.07 -19.61 -1.46
CA LYS A 330 -6.24 -21.04 -1.13
C LYS A 330 -6.53 -21.86 -2.38
N GLY A 331 -5.68 -22.83 -2.71
CA GLY A 331 -5.90 -23.76 -3.82
C GLY A 331 -5.45 -23.27 -5.20
N THR A 332 -4.84 -22.09 -5.31
CA THR A 332 -4.18 -21.62 -6.56
C THR A 332 -2.82 -22.28 -6.79
N THR A 333 -2.25 -22.87 -5.73
CA THR A 333 -0.97 -23.57 -5.75
C THR A 333 -1.09 -24.79 -4.83
N ASN A 334 -0.64 -25.96 -5.28
CA ASN A 334 -0.68 -27.25 -4.55
C ASN A 334 -2.11 -27.72 -4.21
N SER A 335 -2.96 -27.88 -5.22
CA SER A 335 -4.30 -28.47 -5.10
C SER A 335 -4.48 -29.55 -6.17
N GLY A 336 -5.40 -30.49 -5.96
CA GLY A 336 -5.73 -31.49 -7.00
C GLY A 336 -6.23 -30.83 -8.29
N GLU A 337 -6.89 -29.67 -8.19
CA GLU A 337 -7.28 -28.86 -9.34
C GLU A 337 -6.07 -28.27 -10.08
N HIS A 338 -5.04 -27.80 -9.35
CA HIS A 338 -3.79 -27.29 -9.91
C HIS A 338 -3.04 -28.40 -10.66
N ASP A 339 -2.91 -29.59 -10.06
CA ASP A 339 -2.29 -30.75 -10.71
C ASP A 339 -3.09 -31.21 -11.95
N ARG A 340 -4.43 -31.15 -11.90
CA ARG A 340 -5.30 -31.45 -13.04
C ARG A 340 -5.09 -30.46 -14.18
N VAL A 341 -5.11 -29.16 -13.90
CA VAL A 341 -4.88 -28.10 -14.90
C VAL A 341 -3.51 -28.25 -15.56
N MET A 342 -2.46 -28.52 -14.79
CA MET A 342 -1.13 -28.77 -15.33
C MET A 342 -1.12 -29.92 -16.34
N ARG A 343 -1.75 -31.04 -15.99
CA ARG A 343 -1.85 -32.23 -16.87
C ARG A 343 -2.69 -31.98 -18.11
N GLU A 344 -3.89 -31.42 -17.95
CA GLU A 344 -4.86 -31.24 -19.05
C GLU A 344 -4.48 -30.13 -20.03
N LYS A 345 -3.81 -29.06 -19.54
CA LYS A 345 -3.45 -27.90 -20.36
C LYS A 345 -1.98 -27.86 -20.76
N GLY A 346 -1.15 -28.77 -20.25
CA GLY A 346 0.30 -28.75 -20.47
C GLY A 346 0.99 -27.52 -19.85
N PHE A 347 0.39 -26.94 -18.82
CA PHE A 347 0.92 -25.73 -18.19
C PHE A 347 2.03 -26.04 -17.20
N ASP A 348 3.06 -25.20 -17.16
CA ASP A 348 3.98 -25.17 -16.04
C ASP A 348 3.25 -24.69 -14.77
N LYS A 349 3.82 -25.00 -13.60
CA LYS A 349 3.19 -24.71 -12.30
C LYS A 349 2.73 -23.26 -12.12
N HIS A 350 3.49 -22.28 -12.62
CA HIS A 350 3.19 -20.86 -12.45
C HIS A 350 2.11 -20.38 -13.43
N THR A 351 2.15 -20.90 -14.65
CA THR A 351 1.08 -20.68 -15.63
C THR A 351 -0.24 -21.32 -15.17
N ALA A 352 -0.20 -22.52 -14.59
CA ALA A 352 -1.37 -23.15 -13.97
C ALA A 352 -1.93 -22.31 -12.81
N SER A 353 -1.07 -21.78 -11.94
CA SER A 353 -1.50 -20.88 -10.86
C SER A 353 -2.15 -19.60 -11.39
N ALA A 354 -1.54 -18.94 -12.39
CA ALA A 354 -2.11 -17.75 -13.03
C ALA A 354 -3.46 -18.03 -13.69
N TYR A 355 -3.63 -19.20 -14.33
CA TYR A 355 -4.90 -19.63 -14.91
C TYR A 355 -5.98 -19.85 -13.86
N LEU A 356 -5.67 -20.55 -12.76
CA LEU A 356 -6.62 -20.73 -11.65
C LEU A 356 -7.02 -19.41 -10.99
N ILE A 357 -6.07 -18.48 -10.86
CA ILE A 357 -6.36 -17.12 -10.38
C ILE A 357 -7.36 -16.43 -11.32
N ALA A 358 -7.16 -16.52 -12.64
CA ALA A 358 -8.09 -15.97 -13.62
C ALA A 358 -9.49 -16.60 -13.51
N LEU A 359 -9.58 -17.93 -13.42
CA LEU A 359 -10.85 -18.65 -13.28
C LEU A 359 -11.61 -18.27 -12.00
N LYS A 360 -10.91 -18.13 -10.87
CA LYS A 360 -11.52 -17.64 -9.63
C LYS A 360 -12.06 -16.22 -9.76
N GLY A 361 -11.33 -15.36 -10.46
CA GLY A 361 -11.79 -14.01 -10.75
C GLY A 361 -13.05 -14.02 -11.61
N LEU A 362 -13.10 -14.87 -12.65
CA LEU A 362 -14.29 -15.08 -13.47
C LEU A 362 -15.48 -15.57 -12.63
N GLY A 363 -15.29 -16.53 -11.73
CA GLY A 363 -16.32 -17.01 -10.81
C GLY A 363 -16.89 -15.87 -9.95
N MET A 364 -16.03 -15.11 -9.26
CA MET A 364 -16.46 -13.97 -8.45
C MET A 364 -17.20 -12.89 -9.27
N LEU A 365 -16.82 -12.67 -10.53
CA LEU A 365 -17.50 -11.71 -11.40
C LEU A 365 -18.87 -12.18 -11.86
N ASN A 366 -19.09 -13.49 -11.95
CA ASN A 366 -20.39 -14.06 -12.26
C ASN A 366 -21.33 -14.02 -11.04
N ASP A 367 -20.80 -14.18 -9.83
CA ASP A 367 -21.60 -14.13 -8.57
C ASP A 367 -22.08 -12.71 -8.20
N ILE A 368 -21.46 -11.66 -8.75
CA ILE A 368 -21.80 -10.25 -8.49
C ILE A 368 -22.89 -9.73 -9.45
N LYS A 369 -23.10 -10.41 -10.58
CA LYS A 369 -24.14 -10.06 -11.56
C LYS A 369 -25.49 -10.60 -11.11
#